data_AF-A0A315XV78-F1
#
_entry.id   AF-A0A315XV78-F1
#
_cell.length_a   1.000
_cell.length_b   1.000
_cell.length_c   1.000
_cell.angle_alpha   90.00
_cell.angle_beta   90.00
_cell.angle_gamma   90.00
#
_symmetry.space_group_name_H-M   'P 1'
#
loop_
_entity.id
_entity.type
_entity.pdbx_description
1 polymer ?
#
loop_
_entity_poly.entity_id
_entity_poly.type
_entity_poly.pdbx_seq_one_letter_code
_entity_poly.pdbx_strand_id
1 'polypeptide(L)'
;MSRLSLIITILGCIIAVILIVTYPAYRSDISAAQERVMSGSKVIETKCGPIEYAAIGEGPPVLVVHGAGGGYDQGLWVSRDSLGEGFRIIAPSRFGYLRTPLPQDASPAAQADAHACLLDALNISKVAVMGISAGASSSMQFALRYPERTTSLVLIVPGTYAPG
;
A
#
# COMPACT_ATOMS: atom_id res chain seq x y z
N MET A 1 -39.76 -7.07 37.14
CA MET A 1 -39.00 -7.19 35.86
C MET A 1 -39.13 -8.62 35.35
N SER A 2 -39.36 -8.80 34.04
CA SER A 2 -39.38 -10.16 33.46
C SER A 2 -37.95 -10.74 33.43
N ARG A 3 -37.81 -12.07 33.49
CA ARG A 3 -36.50 -12.75 33.36
C ARG A 3 -35.78 -12.33 32.06
N LEU A 4 -36.54 -12.11 30.99
CA LEU A 4 -36.03 -11.63 29.71
C LEU A 4 -35.46 -10.21 29.82
N SER A 5 -36.15 -9.29 30.50
CA SER A 5 -35.67 -7.92 30.72
C SER A 5 -34.37 -7.91 31.53
N LEU A 6 -34.23 -8.79 32.52
CA LEU A 6 -32.99 -8.89 33.31
C LEU A 6 -31.80 -9.38 32.46
N ILE A 7 -32.01 -10.39 31.61
CA ILE A 7 -30.96 -10.93 30.73
C ILE A 7 -30.49 -9.87 29.73
N ILE A 8 -31.42 -9.13 29.11
CA ILE A 8 -31.08 -8.07 28.15
C ILE A 8 -30.24 -6.98 28.82
N THR A 9 -30.63 -6.55 30.03
CA THR A 9 -29.87 -5.54 30.78
C THR A 9 -28.45 -6.02 31.09
N ILE A 10 -28.29 -7.27 31.56
CA ILE A 10 -26.97 -7.83 31.86
C ILE A 10 -26.11 -7.89 30.60
N LEU A 11 -26.64 -8.37 29.47
CA LEU A 11 -25.90 -8.44 28.21
C LEU A 11 -25.50 -7.04 27.72
N GLY A 12 -26.39 -6.06 27.83
CA GLY A 12 -26.11 -4.66 27.51
C GLY A 12 -24.98 -4.09 28.37
N CYS A 13 -24.99 -4.36 29.68
CA CYS A 13 -23.92 -3.94 30.58
C CYS A 13 -22.58 -4.60 30.23
N ILE A 14 -22.57 -5.89 29.89
CA ILE A 14 -21.35 -6.61 29.47
C ILE A 14 -20.77 -5.99 28.20
N ILE A 15 -21.60 -5.74 27.18
CA ILE A 15 -21.16 -5.10 25.93
C ILE A 15 -20.62 -3.69 26.22
N ALA A 16 -21.30 -2.91 27.04
CA ALA A 16 -20.85 -1.57 27.41
C ALA A 16 -19.49 -1.60 28.11
N VAL A 17 -19.28 -2.53 29.05
CA VAL A 17 -17.98 -2.70 29.72
C VAL A 17 -16.90 -3.11 28.72
N ILE A 18 -17.16 -4.05 27.81
CA ILE A 18 -16.21 -4.44 26.76
C ILE A 18 -15.83 -3.22 25.92
N LEU A 19 -16.81 -2.43 25.47
CA LEU A 19 -16.55 -1.22 24.67
C LEU A 19 -15.75 -0.18 25.46
N ILE A 20 -16.10 0.10 26.71
CA ILE A 20 -15.38 1.06 27.56
C ILE A 20 -13.92 0.63 27.77
N VAL A 21 -13.66 -0.67 27.92
CA VAL A 21 -12.31 -1.20 28.14
C VAL A 21 -11.49 -1.24 26.84
N THR A 22 -12.10 -1.67 25.73
CA THR A 22 -11.38 -1.92 24.46
C THR A 22 -11.26 -0.71 23.56
N TYR A 23 -12.24 0.21 23.57
CA TYR A 23 -12.28 1.36 22.68
C TYR A 23 -11.11 2.35 22.90
N PRO A 24 -10.68 2.67 24.13
CA PRO A 24 -9.52 3.55 24.33
C PRO A 24 -8.23 2.97 23.77
N ALA A 25 -7.97 1.67 24.01
CA ALA A 25 -6.82 0.97 23.46
C ALA A 25 -6.87 0.96 21.92
N TYR A 26 -8.01 0.59 21.34
CA TYR A 26 -8.24 0.66 19.89
C TYR A 26 -7.95 2.07 19.33
N ARG A 27 -8.48 3.12 19.97
CA ARG A 27 -8.26 4.51 19.53
C ARG A 27 -6.80 4.92 19.61
N SER A 28 -6.10 4.53 20.68
CA SER A 28 -4.67 4.76 20.84
C SER A 28 -3.88 4.06 19.73
N ASP A 29 -4.14 2.78 19.50
CA ASP A 29 -3.43 1.96 18.51
C ASP A 29 -3.65 2.47 17.09
N ILE A 30 -4.89 2.85 16.74
CA ILE A 30 -5.21 3.43 15.43
C ILE A 30 -4.54 4.79 15.24
N SER A 31 -4.53 5.64 16.28
CA SER A 31 -3.88 6.96 16.18
C SER A 31 -2.37 6.83 16.00
N ALA A 32 -1.73 5.93 16.75
CA ALA A 32 -0.31 5.63 16.60
C ALA A 32 0.01 4.97 15.25
N ALA A 33 -0.88 4.11 14.73
CA ALA A 33 -0.74 3.55 13.39
C ALA A 33 -0.82 4.65 12.32
N GLN A 34 -1.77 5.57 12.42
CA GLN A 34 -1.90 6.70 11.50
C GLN A 34 -0.64 7.58 11.53
N GLU A 35 -0.13 7.92 12.72
CA GLU A 35 1.07 8.76 12.84
C GLU A 35 2.31 8.11 12.20
N ARG A 36 2.50 6.80 12.38
CA ARG A 36 3.59 6.05 11.74
C ARG A 36 3.52 6.09 10.21
N VAL A 37 2.32 5.98 9.67
CA VAL A 37 2.11 5.98 8.21
C VAL A 37 2.14 7.39 7.61
N MET A 38 1.95 8.45 8.42
CA MET A 38 1.99 9.82 7.91
C MET A 38 3.40 10.42 7.86
N SER A 39 4.37 9.85 8.57
CA SER A 39 5.72 10.42 8.75
C SER A 39 6.81 9.84 7.82
N GLY A 40 6.59 8.67 7.24
CA GLY A 40 7.62 7.94 6.46
C GLY A 40 7.61 8.17 4.95
N SER A 41 6.69 8.99 4.44
CA SER A 41 6.45 9.16 3.00
C SER A 41 6.24 10.62 2.60
N LYS A 42 6.31 10.87 1.30
CA LYS A 42 6.07 12.16 0.66
C LYS A 42 4.97 12.01 -0.39
N VAL A 43 4.22 13.07 -0.63
CA VAL A 43 3.32 13.17 -1.79
C VAL A 43 4.03 14.02 -2.84
N ILE A 44 4.07 13.53 -4.07
CA ILE A 44 4.62 14.27 -5.22
C ILE A 44 3.53 14.47 -6.27
N GLU A 45 3.46 15.68 -6.82
CA GLU A 45 2.58 15.98 -7.95
C GLU A 45 3.16 15.39 -9.23
N THR A 46 2.35 14.66 -9.98
CA THR A 46 2.73 14.05 -11.25
C THR A 46 1.72 14.39 -12.33
N LYS A 47 2.04 14.06 -13.59
CA LYS A 47 1.07 14.18 -14.71
C LYS A 47 -0.17 13.29 -14.52
N CYS A 48 -0.09 12.27 -13.68
CA CYS A 48 -1.17 11.34 -13.36
C CYS A 48 -1.89 11.71 -12.05
N GLY A 49 -1.61 12.89 -11.47
CA GLY A 49 -2.11 13.33 -10.17
C GLY A 49 -1.11 13.13 -9.02
N PRO A 50 -1.49 13.49 -7.78
CA PRO A 50 -0.65 13.33 -6.61
C PRO A 50 -0.45 11.85 -6.26
N ILE A 51 0.79 11.46 -6.02
CA ILE A 51 1.16 10.09 -5.65
C ILE A 51 1.98 10.14 -4.36
N GLU A 52 1.53 9.42 -3.35
CA GLU A 52 2.31 9.17 -2.16
C GLU A 52 3.36 8.07 -2.43
N TYR A 53 4.58 8.30 -1.97
CA TYR A 53 5.65 7.31 -2.02
C TYR A 53 6.65 7.51 -0.88
N ALA A 54 7.42 6.47 -0.60
CA ALA A 54 8.67 6.57 0.13
C ALA A 54 9.84 6.12 -0.75
N ALA A 55 11.00 6.71 -0.51
CA ALA A 55 12.25 6.30 -1.15
C ALA A 55 13.35 6.19 -0.10
N ILE A 56 14.05 5.06 -0.08
CA ILE A 56 15.16 4.78 0.83
C ILE A 56 16.30 4.08 0.10
N GLY A 57 17.50 4.16 0.68
CA GLY A 57 18.69 3.51 0.13
C GLY A 57 19.24 4.18 -1.13
N GLU A 58 20.33 3.60 -1.62
CA GLU A 58 21.06 4.04 -2.80
C GLU A 58 21.39 2.83 -3.68
N GLY A 59 21.72 3.07 -4.95
CA GLY A 59 22.03 2.02 -5.93
C GLY A 59 20.94 1.83 -6.98
N PRO A 60 20.89 0.66 -7.66
CA PRO A 60 19.91 0.39 -8.70
C PRO A 60 18.47 0.51 -8.15
N PRO A 61 17.56 1.20 -8.86
CA PRO A 61 16.23 1.47 -8.33
C PRO A 61 15.30 0.26 -8.47
N VAL A 62 14.50 0.02 -7.44
CA VAL A 62 13.46 -1.01 -7.40
C VAL A 62 12.13 -0.37 -7.03
N LEU A 63 11.15 -0.46 -7.93
CA LEU A 63 9.77 -0.08 -7.67
C LEU A 63 9.06 -1.23 -6.95
N VAL A 64 8.69 -1.03 -5.68
CA VAL A 64 8.04 -2.05 -4.84
C VAL A 64 6.56 -1.72 -4.65
N VAL A 65 5.70 -2.45 -5.33
CA VAL A 65 4.25 -2.22 -5.39
C VAL A 65 3.53 -3.13 -4.39
N HIS A 66 2.94 -2.51 -3.38
CA HIS A 66 2.27 -3.20 -2.27
C HIS A 66 0.99 -3.96 -2.66
N GLY A 67 0.55 -4.86 -1.78
CA GLY A 67 -0.65 -5.68 -1.94
C GLY A 67 -1.93 -5.03 -1.43
N ALA A 68 -2.95 -5.84 -1.12
CA ALA A 68 -4.19 -5.35 -0.53
C ALA A 68 -3.98 -4.96 0.95
N GLY A 69 -4.62 -3.87 1.39
CA GLY A 69 -4.51 -3.37 2.77
C GLY A 69 -3.16 -2.75 3.16
N GLY A 70 -2.23 -2.62 2.21
CA GLY A 70 -0.90 -2.04 2.44
C GLY A 70 -0.79 -0.57 2.03
N GLY A 71 0.45 -0.15 1.77
CA GLY A 71 0.82 1.19 1.32
C GLY A 71 2.31 1.23 1.00
N TYR A 72 2.88 2.44 0.90
CA TYR A 72 4.33 2.60 0.78
C TYR A 72 5.11 1.83 1.86
N ASP A 73 4.57 1.75 3.07
CA ASP A 73 5.14 1.14 4.27
C ASP A 73 5.27 -0.38 4.15
N GLN A 74 4.24 -1.06 3.63
CA GLN A 74 4.33 -2.48 3.30
C GLN A 74 5.41 -2.73 2.24
N GLY A 75 5.50 -1.85 1.23
CA GLY A 75 6.55 -1.94 0.22
C GLY A 75 7.96 -1.82 0.83
N LEU A 76 8.17 -0.87 1.74
CA LEU A 76 9.43 -0.73 2.47
C LEU A 76 9.71 -1.97 3.34
N TRP A 77 8.72 -2.48 4.07
CA TRP A 77 8.90 -3.65 4.93
C TRP A 77 9.33 -4.89 4.13
N VAL A 78 8.60 -5.24 3.07
CA VAL A 78 8.95 -6.40 2.22
C VAL A 78 10.33 -6.22 1.56
N SER A 79 10.69 -5.00 1.18
CA SER A 79 11.99 -4.74 0.56
C SER A 79 13.17 -5.03 1.50
N ARG A 80 13.03 -4.73 2.80
CA ARG A 80 14.09 -4.99 3.80
C ARG A 80 14.36 -6.49 3.93
N ASP A 81 13.30 -7.29 3.96
CA ASP A 81 13.40 -8.73 4.16
C ASP A 81 13.81 -9.48 2.86
N SER A 82 13.47 -8.92 1.68
CA SER A 82 13.64 -9.63 0.40
C SER A 82 14.83 -9.17 -0.44
N LEU A 83 15.29 -7.92 -0.32
CA LEU A 83 16.33 -7.33 -1.18
C LEU A 83 17.64 -7.02 -0.45
N GLY A 84 17.59 -6.82 0.88
CA GLY A 84 18.76 -6.39 1.64
C GLY A 84 19.20 -4.96 1.32
N GLU A 85 20.50 -4.68 1.52
CA GLU A 85 21.10 -3.36 1.24
C GLU A 85 21.59 -3.23 -0.21
N GLY A 86 21.88 -1.99 -0.65
CA GLY A 86 22.49 -1.71 -1.96
C GLY A 86 21.52 -1.42 -3.11
N PHE A 87 20.22 -1.33 -2.81
CA PHE A 87 19.19 -0.89 -3.76
C PHE A 87 18.54 0.41 -3.32
N ARG A 88 18.13 1.22 -4.30
CA ARG A 88 17.27 2.37 -4.07
C ARG A 88 15.81 1.94 -4.17
N ILE A 89 15.15 1.75 -3.04
CA ILE A 89 13.76 1.32 -2.99
C ILE A 89 12.85 2.52 -3.24
N ILE A 90 11.90 2.38 -4.16
CA ILE A 90 10.81 3.31 -4.42
C ILE A 90 9.50 2.58 -4.14
N ALA A 91 8.82 2.93 -3.05
CA ALA A 91 7.58 2.28 -2.62
C ALA A 91 6.42 3.29 -2.73
N PRO A 92 5.58 3.23 -3.77
CA PRO A 92 4.36 4.04 -3.85
C PRO A 92 3.22 3.47 -3.02
N SER A 93 2.31 4.33 -2.57
CA SER A 93 0.94 3.94 -2.23
C SER A 93 0.10 3.92 -3.51
N ARG A 94 -0.57 2.79 -3.77
CA ARG A 94 -1.45 2.63 -4.95
C ARG A 94 -2.69 3.54 -4.84
N PHE A 95 -3.43 3.67 -5.94
CA PHE A 95 -4.67 4.41 -6.01
C PHE A 95 -5.65 4.00 -4.89
N GLY A 96 -6.17 5.00 -4.18
CA GLY A 96 -7.10 4.82 -3.07
C GLY A 96 -6.47 4.34 -1.76
N TYR A 97 -5.15 4.17 -1.71
CA TYR A 97 -4.44 3.82 -0.49
C TYR A 97 -3.74 5.05 0.09
N LEU A 98 -3.88 5.20 1.41
CA LEU A 98 -3.22 6.23 2.20
C LEU A 98 -3.43 7.63 1.59
N ARG A 99 -2.36 8.33 1.18
CA ARG A 99 -2.45 9.70 0.64
C ARG A 99 -2.49 9.78 -0.88
N THR A 100 -2.58 8.64 -1.58
CA THR A 100 -2.78 8.61 -3.03
C THR A 100 -4.28 8.54 -3.35
N PRO A 101 -4.87 9.55 -4.02
CA PRO A 101 -6.30 9.54 -4.34
C PRO A 101 -6.72 8.35 -5.20
N LEU A 102 -8.01 8.03 -5.17
CA LEU A 102 -8.62 7.09 -6.10
C LEU A 102 -9.12 7.87 -7.34
N PRO A 103 -8.52 7.72 -8.52
CA PRO A 103 -9.00 8.33 -9.74
C PRO A 103 -10.26 7.63 -10.27
N GLN A 104 -10.93 8.25 -11.23
CA GLN A 104 -12.09 7.66 -11.91
C GLN A 104 -11.73 6.35 -12.64
N ASP A 105 -10.58 6.32 -13.32
CA ASP A 105 -10.01 5.11 -13.89
C ASP A 105 -8.92 4.56 -12.95
N ALA A 106 -9.29 3.56 -12.16
CA ALA A 106 -8.39 2.84 -11.27
C ALA A 106 -7.99 1.46 -11.83
N SER A 107 -8.01 1.29 -13.15
CA SER A 107 -7.61 0.05 -13.80
C SER A 107 -6.13 -0.29 -13.53
N PRO A 108 -5.73 -1.58 -13.62
CA PRO A 108 -4.32 -1.95 -13.51
C PRO A 108 -3.41 -1.25 -14.53
N ALA A 109 -3.92 -0.93 -15.72
CA ALA A 109 -3.20 -0.20 -16.75
C ALA A 109 -3.00 1.28 -16.35
N ALA A 110 -4.05 1.96 -15.87
CA ALA A 110 -3.93 3.33 -15.37
C ALA A 110 -2.99 3.41 -14.15
N GLN A 111 -3.03 2.43 -13.26
CA GLN A 111 -2.10 2.34 -12.13
C GLN A 111 -0.64 2.16 -12.60
N ALA A 112 -0.42 1.41 -13.68
CA ALA A 112 0.90 1.27 -14.29
C ALA A 112 1.40 2.59 -14.91
N ASP A 113 0.53 3.33 -15.59
CA ASP A 113 0.86 4.65 -16.13
C ASP A 113 1.18 5.64 -14.99
N ALA A 114 0.47 5.56 -13.86
CA ALA A 114 0.81 6.33 -12.66
C ALA A 114 2.17 5.97 -12.07
N HIS A 115 2.57 4.68 -12.09
CA HIS A 115 3.93 4.30 -11.71
C HIS A 115 4.98 4.94 -12.63
N ALA A 116 4.73 5.00 -13.95
CA ALA A 116 5.61 5.69 -14.88
C ALA A 116 5.67 7.20 -14.61
N CYS A 117 4.53 7.85 -14.36
CA CYS A 117 4.43 9.25 -13.94
C CYS A 117 5.24 9.55 -12.67
N LEU A 118 5.18 8.66 -11.67
CA LEU A 118 6.00 8.77 -10.46
C LEU A 118 7.48 8.70 -10.79
N LEU A 119 7.90 7.70 -11.57
CA LEU A 119 9.30 7.54 -11.95
C LEU A 119 9.82 8.73 -12.77
N ASP A 120 9.01 9.29 -13.66
CA ASP A 120 9.33 10.52 -14.40
C ASP A 120 9.55 11.70 -13.45
N ALA A 121 8.64 11.90 -12.48
CA ALA A 121 8.77 12.97 -11.48
C ALA A 121 10.01 12.81 -10.57
N LEU A 122 10.48 11.57 -10.38
CA LEU A 122 11.71 11.25 -9.64
C LEU A 122 12.97 11.22 -10.52
N ASN A 123 12.84 11.50 -11.83
CA ASN A 123 13.91 11.41 -12.82
C ASN A 123 14.55 10.01 -12.88
N ILE A 124 13.74 8.95 -12.81
CA ILE A 124 14.16 7.56 -12.87
C ILE A 124 13.72 6.95 -14.22
N SER A 125 14.71 6.65 -15.06
CA SER A 125 14.46 6.11 -16.40
C SER A 125 14.18 4.62 -16.41
N LYS A 126 14.81 3.83 -15.55
CA LYS A 126 14.67 2.37 -15.56
C LYS A 126 14.66 1.79 -14.16
N VAL A 127 13.82 0.79 -13.89
CA VAL A 127 13.69 0.14 -12.57
C VAL A 127 13.51 -1.37 -12.70
N ALA A 128 13.90 -2.10 -11.66
CA ALA A 128 13.30 -3.41 -11.40
C ALA A 128 11.92 -3.18 -10.77
N VAL A 129 10.95 -4.04 -11.05
CA VAL A 129 9.60 -3.95 -10.51
C VAL A 129 9.31 -5.19 -9.66
N MET A 130 8.90 -4.97 -8.42
CA MET A 130 8.46 -6.00 -7.49
C MET A 130 6.99 -5.79 -7.16
N GLY A 131 6.12 -6.71 -7.56
CA GLY A 131 4.68 -6.66 -7.28
C GLY A 131 4.25 -7.68 -6.24
N ILE A 132 3.59 -7.24 -5.18
CA ILE A 132 3.14 -8.10 -4.07
C ILE A 132 1.63 -8.31 -4.17
N SER A 133 1.16 -9.56 -4.23
CA SER A 133 -0.27 -9.90 -4.21
C SER A 133 -1.11 -9.06 -5.19
N ALA A 134 -2.01 -8.21 -4.70
CA ALA A 134 -2.83 -7.31 -5.51
C ALA A 134 -2.03 -6.28 -6.34
N GLY A 135 -0.79 -5.97 -5.95
CA GLY A 135 0.11 -5.09 -6.69
C GLY A 135 0.59 -5.69 -8.02
N ALA A 136 0.56 -7.03 -8.14
CA ALA A 136 1.07 -7.76 -9.29
C ALA A 136 0.41 -7.36 -10.62
N SER A 137 -0.91 -7.09 -10.62
CA SER A 137 -1.65 -6.69 -11.82
C SER A 137 -1.06 -5.43 -12.47
N SER A 138 -0.87 -4.37 -11.69
CA SER A 138 -0.25 -3.12 -12.17
C SER A 138 1.24 -3.26 -12.49
N SER A 139 1.97 -4.12 -11.75
CA SER A 139 3.39 -4.39 -12.03
C SER A 139 3.60 -5.11 -13.36
N MET A 140 2.74 -6.09 -13.69
CA MET A 140 2.77 -6.75 -15.00
C MET A 140 2.39 -5.78 -16.11
N GLN A 141 1.34 -4.96 -15.91
CA GLN A 141 0.96 -3.93 -16.87
C GLN A 141 2.10 -2.94 -17.11
N PHE A 142 2.83 -2.52 -16.07
CA PHE A 142 4.00 -1.67 -16.22
C PHE A 142 5.08 -2.34 -17.07
N ALA A 143 5.43 -3.59 -16.77
CA ALA A 143 6.44 -4.32 -17.53
C ALA A 143 6.07 -4.53 -19.01
N LEU A 144 4.78 -4.73 -19.30
CA LEU A 144 4.26 -4.90 -20.66
C LEU A 144 4.22 -3.58 -21.44
N ARG A 145 3.84 -2.49 -20.80
CA ARG A 145 3.64 -1.17 -21.43
C ARG A 145 4.94 -0.36 -21.54
N TYR A 146 5.86 -0.59 -20.61
CA TYR A 146 7.13 0.11 -20.50
C TYR A 146 8.32 -0.88 -20.40
N PRO A 147 8.49 -1.79 -21.39
CA PRO A 147 9.56 -2.79 -21.36
C PRO A 147 10.96 -2.15 -21.36
N GLU A 148 11.14 -1.00 -22.01
CA GLU A 148 12.39 -0.23 -22.01
C GLU A 148 12.74 0.36 -20.64
N ARG A 149 11.70 0.61 -19.81
CA ARG A 149 11.81 1.14 -18.44
C ARG A 149 11.94 0.02 -17.39
N THR A 150 11.84 -1.25 -17.80
CA THR A 150 11.83 -2.41 -16.88
C THR A 150 13.12 -3.22 -17.02
N THR A 151 13.89 -3.37 -15.94
CA THR A 151 15.06 -4.29 -15.93
C THR A 151 14.66 -5.72 -15.62
N SER A 152 13.78 -5.89 -14.63
CA SER A 152 13.31 -7.18 -14.12
C SER A 152 11.89 -7.04 -13.57
N LEU A 153 11.11 -8.11 -13.62
CA LEU A 153 9.82 -8.21 -12.94
C LEU A 153 9.86 -9.37 -11.94
N VAL A 154 9.54 -9.08 -10.68
CA VAL A 154 9.42 -10.06 -9.58
C VAL A 154 8.00 -10.01 -9.05
N LEU A 155 7.32 -11.16 -8.99
CA LEU A 155 5.96 -11.26 -8.49
C LEU A 155 5.93 -12.14 -7.24
N ILE A 156 5.49 -11.57 -6.11
CA ILE A 156 5.39 -12.27 -4.83
C ILE A 156 3.92 -12.57 -4.56
N VAL A 157 3.58 -13.86 -4.50
CA VAL A 157 2.21 -14.38 -4.30
C VAL A 157 1.14 -13.68 -5.16
N PRO A 158 1.31 -13.60 -6.50
CA PRO A 158 0.54 -12.72 -7.36
C PRO A 158 -0.97 -13.02 -7.34
N GLY A 159 -1.79 -12.00 -7.03
CA GLY A 159 -3.24 -12.05 -7.10
C GLY A 159 -3.76 -11.76 -8.51
N THR A 160 -3.26 -12.49 -9.51
CA THR A 160 -3.49 -12.19 -10.93
C THR A 160 -4.50 -13.12 -11.59
N TYR A 161 -4.80 -14.26 -10.95
CA TYR A 161 -5.76 -15.24 -11.42
C TYR A 161 -6.45 -15.89 -10.22
N ALA A 162 -7.79 -15.83 -10.18
CA ALA A 162 -8.58 -16.68 -9.31
C ALA A 162 -8.99 -17.91 -10.13
N PRO A 163 -8.68 -19.14 -9.70
CA PRO A 163 -9.22 -20.32 -10.36
C PRO A 163 -10.74 -20.28 -10.32
N GLY A 164 -11.36 -20.45 -11.49
CA GLY A 164 -12.82 -20.57 -11.64
C GLY A 164 -13.36 -21.90 -11.16
#